data_AF-B0D920-F1
#
_entry.id   AF-B0D920-F1
#
_cell.length_a   1.000
_cell.length_b   1.000
_cell.length_c   1.000
_cell.angle_alpha   90.00
_cell.angle_beta   90.00
_cell.angle_gamma   90.00
#
_symmetry.space_group_name_H-M   'P 1'
#
loop_
_entity.id
_entity.type
_entity.pdbx_description
1 polymer ?
#
loop_
_entity_poly.entity_id
_entity_poly.type
_entity_poly.pdbx_seq_one_letter_code
_entity_poly.pdbx_strand_id
1 'polypeptide(L)'
;MGKVENFETPIPASRVPNIMERPRRSTRTPAKTPLELSTPTKRVKRKAVEVVDPKESLRVLLQSPKSLLTTTNISDIINLSTWSLLSPESQTALRALLPPTAFTAYQESLGPDHPAFNANASSAMDVDSPSTPLGELNPSIFNDPHFLAAAHTFQDHLYSNWLSDAHSEKVRVFLEGIRDGSLAAPWKDEVWEKDHPETPVTALANEPESGARAGGAAEIKLITLAKNGVIRVGDVIAYSRHFSTHQLLIEKDVIVQSIHPSSHALTVLASPSTTKSLPPPLLSTHPSDPEPPTRSMTITSPTMLETGLLDMDGRIEKVQRPNGNAWKRVSVWRWRDGVGGVGGEGGERGGRENHGTLFYLRGCYYNDMI
;
A
#
# COMPACT_ATOMS: atom_id res chain seq x y z
N MET A 1 -4.09 60.74 -50.75
CA MET A 1 -3.34 60.23 -51.93
C MET A 1 -2.50 59.07 -51.42
N GLY A 2 -3.02 57.85 -51.38
CA GLY A 2 -2.94 56.84 -52.46
C GLY A 2 -1.94 55.78 -51.98
N LYS A 3 -2.13 54.47 -52.09
CA LYS A 3 -3.12 53.57 -52.69
C LYS A 3 -3.11 52.29 -51.85
N VAL A 4 -4.27 51.66 -51.76
CA VAL A 4 -4.51 50.31 -51.24
C VAL A 4 -4.08 49.32 -52.32
N GLU A 5 -3.34 48.27 -51.96
CA GLU A 5 -3.19 47.10 -52.82
C GLU A 5 -3.28 45.82 -51.99
N ASN A 6 -4.36 45.08 -52.29
CA ASN A 6 -4.66 43.74 -51.83
C ASN A 6 -3.74 42.73 -52.54
N PHE A 7 -3.23 41.75 -51.80
CA PHE A 7 -2.77 40.50 -52.39
C PHE A 7 -3.49 39.33 -51.73
N GLU A 8 -4.44 38.81 -52.49
CA GLU A 8 -5.16 37.56 -52.32
C GLU A 8 -4.44 36.52 -53.20
N THR A 9 -4.18 35.30 -52.69
CA THR A 9 -3.80 34.11 -53.47
C THR A 9 -3.88 32.86 -52.56
N PRO A 10 -4.04 31.65 -53.11
CA PRO A 10 -5.21 30.83 -52.81
C PRO A 10 -4.91 29.49 -52.12
N ILE A 11 -5.99 28.91 -51.63
CA ILE A 11 -6.13 27.57 -51.05
C ILE A 11 -5.75 26.47 -52.05
N PRO A 12 -5.00 25.44 -51.65
CA PRO A 12 -5.09 24.11 -52.23
C PRO A 12 -5.87 23.15 -51.31
N ALA A 13 -6.83 22.47 -51.93
CA ALA A 13 -7.67 21.45 -51.33
C ALA A 13 -6.95 20.08 -51.21
N SER A 14 -7.49 19.28 -50.29
CA SER A 14 -7.44 17.81 -50.19
C SER A 14 -6.18 17.16 -49.58
N ARG A 15 -6.37 16.58 -48.39
CA ARG A 15 -6.31 15.12 -48.20
C ARG A 15 -6.78 14.75 -46.79
N VAL A 16 -7.95 14.13 -46.72
CA VAL A 16 -8.41 13.34 -45.58
C VAL A 16 -7.63 12.03 -45.56
N PRO A 17 -7.18 11.56 -44.39
CA PRO A 17 -7.25 10.14 -44.13
C PRO A 17 -7.88 9.83 -42.77
N ASN A 18 -9.00 9.13 -42.88
CA ASN A 18 -9.29 7.85 -42.25
C ASN A 18 -9.26 7.78 -40.71
N ILE A 19 -10.45 7.87 -40.15
CA ILE A 19 -10.83 7.38 -38.83
C ILE A 19 -10.59 5.87 -38.81
N MET A 20 -9.52 5.41 -38.16
CA MET A 20 -9.42 4.00 -37.77
C MET A 20 -10.05 3.81 -36.40
N GLU A 21 -11.17 3.12 -36.45
CA GLU A 21 -11.99 2.65 -35.35
C GLU A 21 -11.21 1.81 -34.34
N ARG A 22 -11.60 2.00 -33.07
CA ARG A 22 -11.24 1.17 -31.92
C ARG A 22 -11.67 -0.28 -32.13
N PRO A 23 -10.80 -1.29 -31.91
CA PRO A 23 -11.23 -2.67 -31.84
C PRO A 23 -11.97 -2.94 -30.51
N ARG A 24 -13.30 -2.99 -30.55
CA ARG A 24 -14.14 -3.60 -29.52
C ARG A 24 -14.14 -5.11 -29.73
N ARG A 25 -13.41 -5.86 -28.91
CA ARG A 25 -13.49 -7.33 -28.87
C ARG A 25 -14.60 -7.75 -27.90
N SER A 26 -15.81 -7.85 -28.41
CA SER A 26 -16.95 -8.53 -27.77
C SER A 26 -17.44 -9.61 -28.73
N THR A 27 -17.36 -10.86 -28.31
CA THR A 27 -18.15 -11.94 -28.92
C THR A 27 -18.62 -12.87 -27.81
N ARG A 28 -19.84 -12.57 -27.36
CA ARG A 28 -20.78 -13.50 -26.73
C ARG A 28 -20.92 -14.78 -27.55
N THR A 29 -21.03 -15.88 -26.82
CA THR A 29 -21.55 -17.17 -27.26
C THR A 29 -22.97 -17.04 -27.84
N PRO A 30 -23.31 -17.79 -28.91
CA PRO A 30 -24.69 -17.90 -29.34
C PRO A 30 -25.42 -19.01 -28.57
N ALA A 31 -26.52 -18.61 -27.93
CA ALA A 31 -27.58 -19.51 -27.49
C ALA A 31 -28.50 -19.85 -28.67
N LYS A 32 -28.85 -21.13 -28.83
CA LYS A 32 -30.05 -21.59 -29.54
C LYS A 32 -30.76 -22.66 -28.72
N THR A 33 -31.91 -22.28 -28.19
CA THR A 33 -33.08 -23.07 -27.77
C THR A 33 -33.87 -23.56 -29.01
N PRO A 34 -35.02 -24.26 -28.90
CA PRO A 34 -35.33 -25.50 -28.16
C PRO A 34 -36.19 -26.52 -28.99
N LEU A 35 -36.49 -27.68 -28.36
CA LEU A 35 -37.63 -28.61 -28.60
C LEU A 35 -37.71 -29.43 -29.91
N GLU A 36 -37.64 -30.77 -29.81
CA GLU A 36 -38.83 -31.64 -29.95
C GLU A 36 -38.60 -33.13 -29.56
N LEU A 37 -39.57 -33.61 -28.77
CA LEU A 37 -40.18 -34.93 -28.61
C LEU A 37 -39.46 -36.28 -28.88
N SER A 38 -39.42 -37.05 -27.78
CA SER A 38 -39.84 -38.46 -27.62
C SER A 38 -39.08 -39.61 -28.32
N THR A 39 -38.51 -40.52 -27.52
CA THR A 39 -38.80 -41.98 -27.44
C THR A 39 -37.85 -42.69 -26.44
N PRO A 40 -38.17 -43.93 -25.96
CA PRO A 40 -37.97 -44.28 -24.56
C PRO A 40 -36.74 -45.14 -24.24
N THR A 41 -36.34 -45.06 -22.96
CA THR A 41 -35.73 -46.11 -22.12
C THR A 41 -34.52 -46.90 -22.66
N LYS A 42 -33.34 -46.53 -22.17
CA LYS A 42 -32.32 -47.51 -21.78
C LYS A 42 -32.01 -47.36 -20.29
N ARG A 43 -32.53 -48.30 -19.49
CA ARG A 43 -32.16 -48.49 -18.09
C ARG A 43 -30.64 -48.69 -18.04
N VAL A 44 -29.93 -47.71 -17.49
CA VAL A 44 -28.54 -47.87 -17.07
C VAL A 44 -28.53 -48.92 -15.97
N LYS A 45 -27.90 -50.07 -16.25
CA LYS A 45 -27.62 -51.11 -15.25
C LYS A 45 -26.85 -50.44 -14.10
N ARG A 46 -27.49 -50.30 -12.94
CA ARG A 46 -26.81 -49.97 -11.68
C ARG A 46 -25.77 -51.07 -11.45
N LYS A 47 -24.49 -50.73 -11.62
CA LYS A 47 -23.39 -51.56 -11.12
C LYS A 47 -23.63 -51.77 -9.63
N ALA A 48 -23.48 -53.02 -9.19
CA ALA A 48 -23.54 -53.39 -7.80
C ALA A 48 -22.59 -52.49 -6.98
N VAL A 49 -23.08 -52.01 -5.85
CA VAL A 49 -22.28 -51.27 -4.87
C VAL A 49 -21.20 -52.24 -4.40
N GLU A 50 -20.01 -52.05 -4.94
CA GLU A 50 -18.79 -52.72 -4.49
C GLU A 50 -18.61 -52.35 -3.01
N VAL A 51 -18.39 -53.36 -2.16
CA VAL A 51 -18.14 -53.16 -0.73
C VAL A 51 -16.77 -52.53 -0.61
N VAL A 52 -16.71 -51.21 -0.78
CA VAL A 52 -15.49 -50.42 -0.62
C VAL A 52 -15.10 -50.51 0.86
N ASP A 53 -13.85 -50.89 1.12
CA ASP A 53 -13.27 -50.89 2.46
C ASP A 53 -13.55 -49.53 3.12
N PRO A 54 -14.11 -49.47 4.34
CA PRO A 54 -14.41 -48.21 5.02
C PRO A 54 -13.21 -47.26 5.06
N LYS A 55 -11.97 -47.76 5.14
CA LYS A 55 -10.77 -46.93 5.13
C LYS A 55 -10.49 -46.28 3.77
N GLU A 56 -10.73 -47.00 2.68
CA GLU A 56 -10.58 -46.45 1.33
C GLU A 56 -11.69 -45.45 1.01
N SER A 57 -12.90 -45.71 1.48
CA SER A 57 -14.01 -44.76 1.34
C SER A 57 -13.71 -43.42 2.04
N LEU A 58 -13.10 -43.47 3.23
CA LEU A 58 -12.67 -42.27 3.97
C LEU A 58 -11.55 -41.52 3.26
N ARG A 59 -10.57 -42.23 2.71
CA ARG A 59 -9.51 -41.61 1.90
C ARG A 59 -10.06 -40.89 0.69
N VAL A 60 -10.92 -41.54 -0.08
CA VAL A 60 -11.56 -40.93 -1.25
C VAL A 60 -12.39 -39.71 -0.83
N LEU A 61 -13.07 -39.79 0.30
CA LEU A 61 -13.93 -38.70 0.79
C LEU A 61 -13.12 -37.49 1.29
N LEU A 62 -11.95 -37.70 1.89
CA LEU A 62 -11.14 -36.62 2.49
C LEU A 62 -10.02 -36.09 1.58
N GLN A 63 -9.58 -36.86 0.59
CA GLN A 63 -8.41 -36.50 -0.23
C GLN A 63 -8.75 -36.30 -1.72
N SER A 64 -9.86 -36.85 -2.21
CA SER A 64 -10.15 -36.77 -3.65
C SER A 64 -10.93 -35.50 -4.02
N PRO A 65 -10.58 -34.80 -5.11
CA PRO A 65 -11.29 -33.61 -5.57
C PRO A 65 -12.71 -33.92 -6.08
N LYS A 66 -13.00 -35.21 -6.31
CA LYS A 66 -14.32 -35.72 -6.71
C LYS A 66 -15.18 -36.14 -5.51
N SER A 67 -14.73 -35.86 -4.29
CA SER A 67 -15.50 -36.15 -3.09
C SER A 67 -16.82 -35.41 -3.11
N LEU A 68 -17.88 -36.05 -2.61
CA LEU A 68 -19.18 -35.43 -2.37
C LEU A 68 -19.08 -34.24 -1.39
N LEU A 69 -18.03 -34.19 -0.57
CA LEU A 69 -17.74 -33.08 0.33
C LEU A 69 -17.45 -31.76 -0.40
N THR A 70 -17.03 -31.76 -1.67
CA THR A 70 -16.82 -30.48 -2.41
C THR A 70 -18.14 -29.86 -2.86
N THR A 71 -19.19 -30.67 -3.01
CA THR A 71 -20.48 -30.24 -3.55
C THR A 71 -21.55 -30.01 -2.49
N THR A 72 -21.36 -30.55 -1.29
CA THR A 72 -22.31 -30.44 -0.18
C THR A 72 -21.98 -29.20 0.65
N ASN A 73 -23.00 -28.57 1.25
CA ASN A 73 -22.74 -27.45 2.13
C ASN A 73 -22.18 -27.97 3.47
N ILE A 74 -20.94 -27.60 3.80
CA ILE A 74 -20.24 -28.13 4.97
C ILE A 74 -20.86 -27.67 6.30
N SER A 75 -21.57 -26.53 6.31
CA SER A 75 -22.32 -26.05 7.48
C SER A 75 -23.46 -26.99 7.87
N ASP A 76 -24.04 -27.69 6.90
CA ASP A 76 -25.15 -28.62 7.15
C ASP A 76 -24.64 -29.95 7.70
N ILE A 77 -23.36 -30.25 7.47
CA ILE A 77 -22.70 -31.48 7.92
C ILE A 77 -22.07 -31.28 9.31
N ILE A 78 -21.35 -30.18 9.51
CA ILE A 78 -20.65 -29.89 10.76
C ILE A 78 -21.46 -28.85 11.55
N ASN A 79 -22.36 -29.35 12.39
CA ASN A 79 -23.24 -28.52 13.20
C ASN A 79 -23.37 -29.09 14.63
N LEU A 80 -24.07 -28.37 15.50
CA LEU A 80 -24.26 -28.79 16.88
C LEU A 80 -24.97 -30.14 17.00
N SER A 81 -25.91 -30.44 16.09
CA SER A 81 -26.64 -31.71 16.11
C SER A 81 -25.72 -32.89 15.79
N THR A 82 -24.86 -32.76 14.79
CA THR A 82 -23.91 -33.82 14.42
C THR A 82 -22.80 -33.96 15.47
N TRP A 83 -22.40 -32.87 16.11
CA TRP A 83 -21.51 -32.91 17.26
C TRP A 83 -22.09 -33.73 18.43
N SER A 84 -23.37 -33.51 18.76
CA SER A 84 -24.04 -34.22 19.86
C SER A 84 -24.21 -35.73 19.62
N LEU A 85 -24.15 -36.17 18.36
CA LEU A 85 -24.20 -37.59 17.98
C LEU A 85 -22.86 -38.31 18.19
N LEU A 86 -21.75 -37.59 18.38
CA LEU A 86 -20.43 -38.18 18.59
C LEU A 86 -20.28 -38.78 20.00
N SER A 87 -19.45 -39.81 20.13
CA SER A 87 -19.11 -40.38 21.44
C SER A 87 -18.39 -39.35 22.32
N PRO A 88 -18.51 -39.44 23.66
CA PRO A 88 -17.85 -38.48 24.56
C PRO A 88 -16.31 -38.50 24.43
N GLU A 89 -15.73 -39.65 24.07
CA GLU A 89 -14.29 -39.78 23.80
C GLU A 89 -13.89 -38.98 22.55
N SER A 90 -14.65 -39.09 21.45
CA SER A 90 -14.40 -38.33 20.23
C SER A 90 -14.62 -36.82 20.44
N GLN A 91 -15.62 -36.43 21.23
CA GLN A 91 -15.83 -35.02 21.58
C GLN A 91 -14.63 -34.47 22.37
N THR A 92 -14.08 -35.25 23.31
CA THR A 92 -12.92 -34.83 24.09
C THR A 92 -11.68 -34.66 23.21
N ALA A 93 -11.44 -35.60 22.29
CA ALA A 93 -10.34 -35.52 21.33
C ALA A 93 -10.47 -34.30 20.40
N LEU A 94 -11.69 -34.02 19.91
CA LEU A 94 -11.94 -32.86 19.05
C LEU A 94 -11.83 -31.54 19.80
N ARG A 95 -12.21 -31.48 21.08
CA ARG A 95 -12.03 -30.28 21.92
C ARG A 95 -10.56 -29.89 22.04
N ALA A 96 -9.63 -30.84 22.07
CA ALA A 96 -8.20 -30.55 22.11
C ALA A 96 -7.67 -29.87 20.82
N LEU A 97 -8.40 -29.96 19.71
CA LEU A 97 -8.02 -29.37 18.42
C LEU A 97 -8.69 -28.01 18.16
N LEU A 98 -9.66 -27.61 18.98
CA LEU A 98 -10.36 -26.34 18.83
C LEU A 98 -9.56 -25.20 19.45
N PRO A 99 -9.64 -23.97 18.88
CA PRO A 99 -8.97 -22.82 19.48
C PRO A 99 -9.53 -22.53 20.87
N PRO A 100 -8.74 -21.94 21.80
CA PRO A 100 -9.21 -21.60 23.14
C PRO A 100 -10.47 -20.72 23.15
N THR A 101 -10.64 -19.86 22.14
CA THR A 101 -11.81 -18.99 21.94
C THR A 101 -13.12 -19.75 21.73
N ALA A 102 -13.06 -21.05 21.43
CA ALA A 102 -14.21 -21.93 21.26
C ALA A 102 -14.98 -22.18 22.56
N PHE A 103 -14.34 -21.97 23.71
CA PHE A 103 -14.85 -22.36 25.01
C PHE A 103 -15.40 -21.15 25.76
N THR A 104 -16.54 -21.33 26.42
CA THR A 104 -17.19 -20.26 27.22
C THR A 104 -16.33 -19.77 28.38
N ALA A 105 -15.38 -20.60 28.82
CA ALA A 105 -14.43 -20.29 29.88
C ALA A 105 -13.24 -19.43 29.41
N TYR A 106 -13.12 -19.14 28.11
CA TYR A 106 -12.02 -18.32 27.61
C TYR A 106 -12.18 -16.87 28.05
N GLN A 107 -11.14 -16.34 28.69
CA GLN A 107 -10.99 -14.92 28.97
C GLN A 107 -9.81 -14.39 28.16
N GLU A 108 -10.03 -13.30 27.44
CA GLU A 108 -8.97 -12.58 26.74
C GLU A 108 -7.96 -12.06 27.76
N SER A 109 -6.79 -12.68 27.83
CA SER A 109 -5.67 -12.17 28.59
C SER A 109 -4.81 -11.29 27.69
N LEU A 110 -4.53 -10.07 28.14
CA LEU A 110 -3.53 -9.23 27.51
C LEU A 110 -2.16 -9.89 27.70
N GLY A 111 -1.35 -9.91 26.64
CA GLY A 111 0.02 -10.40 26.73
C GLY A 111 0.83 -9.58 27.75
N PRO A 112 1.85 -10.19 28.40
CA PRO A 112 2.66 -9.53 29.41
C PRO A 112 3.41 -8.30 28.87
N ASP A 113 3.66 -8.25 27.57
CA ASP A 113 4.34 -7.15 26.88
C ASP A 113 3.40 -5.98 26.51
N HIS A 114 2.10 -6.10 26.77
CA HIS A 114 1.13 -5.08 26.39
C HIS A 114 1.17 -3.90 27.38
N PRO A 115 1.21 -2.62 26.93
CA PRO A 115 1.35 -1.46 27.82
C PRO A 115 0.16 -1.25 28.78
N ALA A 116 -1.00 -1.84 28.48
CA ALA A 116 -2.16 -1.85 29.37
C ALA A 116 -2.19 -3.07 30.33
N PHE A 117 -1.20 -3.95 30.27
CA PHE A 117 -1.03 -5.06 31.21
C PHE A 117 -0.62 -4.49 32.56
N ASN A 118 -1.58 -4.40 33.48
CA ASN A 118 -1.40 -3.75 34.77
C ASN A 118 -0.70 -4.72 35.74
N ALA A 119 0.64 -4.73 35.75
CA ALA A 119 1.46 -5.64 36.55
C ALA A 119 1.18 -5.57 38.08
N ASN A 120 0.50 -4.53 38.56
CA ASN A 120 0.17 -4.36 39.97
C ASN A 120 -0.99 -5.25 40.48
N ALA A 121 -1.65 -6.04 39.63
CA ALA A 121 -2.73 -6.92 40.05
C ALA A 121 -2.31 -8.38 40.34
N SER A 122 -1.12 -8.82 39.93
CA SER A 122 -0.75 -10.25 39.94
C SER A 122 0.63 -10.54 40.54
N SER A 123 0.91 -10.02 41.73
CA SER A 123 2.07 -10.46 42.53
C SER A 123 1.85 -11.84 43.18
N ALA A 124 1.17 -12.75 42.48
CA ALA A 124 1.04 -14.16 42.86
C ALA A 124 2.08 -14.94 42.06
N MET A 125 3.03 -15.55 42.76
CA MET A 125 4.03 -16.45 42.21
C MET A 125 3.30 -17.62 41.51
N ASP A 126 3.30 -17.64 40.18
CA ASP A 126 2.64 -18.67 39.36
C ASP A 126 3.47 -19.96 39.43
N VAL A 127 3.13 -20.79 40.41
CA VAL A 127 3.60 -22.17 40.55
C VAL A 127 2.65 -23.03 39.71
N ASP A 128 3.15 -23.54 38.59
CA ASP A 128 2.53 -24.57 37.74
C ASP A 128 1.00 -24.48 37.68
N SER A 129 0.48 -23.47 36.99
CA SER A 129 -0.95 -23.39 36.70
C SER A 129 -1.43 -24.69 36.03
N PRO A 130 -2.29 -25.50 36.69
CA PRO A 130 -2.78 -26.74 36.12
C PRO A 130 -3.59 -26.41 34.88
N SER A 131 -3.46 -27.25 33.83
CA SER A 131 -4.23 -27.12 32.59
C SER A 131 -5.69 -26.84 32.92
N THR A 132 -6.13 -25.61 32.68
CA THR A 132 -7.48 -25.18 33.00
C THR A 132 -8.43 -26.13 32.28
N PRO A 133 -9.38 -26.77 32.99
CA PRO A 133 -10.29 -27.70 32.35
C PRO A 133 -10.96 -26.98 31.19
N LEU A 134 -10.83 -27.53 29.98
CA LEU A 134 -11.48 -27.01 28.78
C LEU A 134 -12.96 -26.80 29.13
N GLY A 135 -13.40 -25.55 29.08
CA GLY A 135 -14.75 -25.15 29.46
C GLY A 135 -15.82 -25.82 28.60
N GLU A 136 -17.08 -25.47 28.84
CA GLU A 136 -18.15 -25.92 27.96
C GLU A 136 -17.98 -25.31 26.55
N LEU A 137 -18.21 -26.12 25.51
CA LEU A 137 -18.11 -25.66 24.13
C LEU A 137 -19.23 -24.66 23.87
N ASN A 138 -18.88 -23.48 23.35
CA ASN A 138 -19.90 -22.51 22.98
C ASN A 138 -20.65 -22.99 21.71
N PRO A 139 -21.97 -23.23 21.75
CA PRO A 139 -22.72 -23.71 20.59
C PRO A 139 -22.70 -22.72 19.41
N SER A 140 -22.38 -21.44 19.64
CA SER A 140 -22.30 -20.45 18.56
C SER A 140 -21.08 -20.63 17.65
N ILE A 141 -20.08 -21.44 18.03
CA ILE A 141 -18.86 -21.63 17.23
C ILE A 141 -19.14 -22.17 15.83
N PHE A 142 -20.14 -23.05 15.70
CA PHE A 142 -20.48 -23.65 14.40
C PHE A 142 -21.08 -22.62 13.43
N ASN A 143 -21.54 -21.48 13.94
CA ASN A 143 -22.07 -20.36 13.16
C ASN A 143 -21.08 -19.18 13.08
N ASP A 144 -19.88 -19.31 13.64
CA ASP A 144 -18.86 -18.26 13.60
C ASP A 144 -18.37 -18.05 12.15
N PRO A 145 -18.34 -16.81 11.63
CA PRO A 145 -17.78 -16.52 10.32
C PRO A 145 -16.38 -17.09 10.10
N HIS A 146 -15.53 -17.12 11.13
CA HIS A 146 -14.17 -17.68 11.01
C HIS A 146 -14.19 -19.20 10.82
N PHE A 147 -15.04 -19.90 11.57
CA PHE A 147 -15.21 -21.35 11.43
C PHE A 147 -15.77 -21.72 10.05
N LEU A 148 -16.81 -21.01 9.60
CA LEU A 148 -17.40 -21.23 8.28
C LEU A 148 -16.41 -20.93 7.15
N ALA A 149 -15.65 -19.84 7.26
CA ALA A 149 -14.60 -19.51 6.30
C ALA A 149 -13.52 -20.60 6.24
N ALA A 150 -13.08 -21.13 7.39
CA ALA A 150 -12.12 -22.23 7.45
C ALA A 150 -12.69 -23.51 6.82
N ALA A 151 -13.97 -23.81 7.06
CA ALA A 151 -14.64 -24.98 6.49
C ALA A 151 -14.77 -24.87 4.96
N HIS A 152 -15.13 -23.71 4.42
CA HIS A 152 -15.15 -23.47 2.98
C HIS A 152 -13.73 -23.52 2.37
N THR A 153 -12.75 -22.94 3.06
CA THR A 153 -11.34 -23.01 2.63
C THR A 153 -10.87 -24.46 2.55
N PHE A 154 -11.28 -25.32 3.49
CA PHE A 154 -11.02 -26.75 3.44
C PHE A 154 -11.66 -27.41 2.20
N GLN A 155 -12.91 -27.08 1.86
CA GLN A 155 -13.56 -27.57 0.64
C GLN A 155 -12.81 -27.12 -0.62
N ASP A 156 -12.37 -25.87 -0.67
CA ASP A 156 -11.60 -25.31 -1.77
C ASP A 156 -10.23 -26.00 -1.92
N HIS A 157 -9.56 -26.28 -0.81
CA HIS A 157 -8.31 -27.05 -0.79
C HIS A 157 -8.52 -28.49 -1.28
N LEU A 158 -9.64 -29.11 -0.90
CA LEU A 158 -10.00 -30.45 -1.34
C LEU A 158 -10.30 -30.47 -2.84
N TYR A 159 -11.03 -29.47 -3.35
CA TYR A 159 -11.27 -29.29 -4.78
C TYR A 159 -9.98 -29.02 -5.58
N SER A 160 -9.09 -28.20 -5.03
CA SER A 160 -7.80 -27.84 -5.62
C SER A 160 -6.73 -28.92 -5.48
N ASN A 161 -7.10 -30.08 -4.92
CA ASN A 161 -6.23 -31.25 -4.76
C ASN A 161 -4.99 -30.99 -3.85
N TRP A 162 -5.08 -30.01 -2.95
CA TRP A 162 -4.03 -29.67 -1.98
C TRP A 162 -3.84 -30.76 -0.93
N LEU A 163 -4.90 -31.50 -0.59
CA LEU A 163 -4.85 -32.59 0.40
C LEU A 163 -4.43 -33.93 -0.21
N SER A 164 -3.98 -33.95 -1.47
CA SER A 164 -3.49 -35.16 -2.10
C SER A 164 -2.11 -35.57 -1.59
N ASP A 165 -1.85 -36.87 -1.59
CA ASP A 165 -0.54 -37.43 -1.20
C ASP A 165 0.61 -36.86 -2.04
N ALA A 166 0.33 -36.49 -3.30
CA ALA A 166 1.30 -35.86 -4.19
C ALA A 166 1.67 -34.43 -3.76
N HIS A 167 0.74 -33.69 -3.15
CA HIS A 167 1.02 -32.33 -2.66
C HIS A 167 1.69 -32.38 -1.28
N SER A 168 1.25 -33.27 -0.38
CA SER A 168 1.88 -33.43 0.93
C SER A 168 3.35 -33.83 0.82
N GLU A 169 3.69 -34.70 -0.15
CA GLU A 169 5.09 -35.05 -0.43
C GLU A 169 5.91 -33.86 -0.93
N LYS A 170 5.34 -33.01 -1.80
CA LYS A 170 6.00 -31.77 -2.24
C LYS A 170 6.26 -30.81 -1.08
N VAL A 171 5.28 -30.64 -0.19
CA VAL A 171 5.42 -29.80 1.01
C VAL A 171 6.50 -30.37 1.93
N ARG A 172 6.53 -31.70 2.12
CA ARG A 172 7.56 -32.37 2.92
C ARG A 172 8.97 -32.12 2.37
N VAL A 173 9.17 -32.36 1.07
CA VAL A 173 10.45 -32.10 0.38
C VAL A 173 10.85 -30.62 0.50
N PHE A 174 9.89 -29.70 0.38
CA PHE A 174 10.15 -28.27 0.54
C PHE A 174 10.56 -27.90 1.97
N LEU A 175 9.88 -28.43 2.99
CA LEU A 175 10.23 -28.21 4.39
C LEU A 175 11.60 -28.81 4.76
N GLU A 176 11.90 -30.00 4.23
CA GLU A 176 13.24 -30.62 4.34
C GLU A 176 14.30 -29.72 3.69
N GLY A 177 14.03 -29.19 2.50
CA GLY A 177 14.92 -28.26 1.82
C GLY A 177 15.16 -26.95 2.57
N ILE A 178 14.14 -26.41 3.26
CA ILE A 178 14.30 -25.24 4.15
C ILE A 178 15.19 -25.60 5.34
N ARG A 179 14.97 -26.77 5.95
CA ARG A 179 15.73 -27.22 7.12
C ARG A 179 17.20 -27.46 6.76
N ASP A 180 17.46 -28.00 5.58
CA ASP A 180 18.81 -28.25 5.06
C ASP A 180 19.46 -26.99 4.46
N GLY A 181 18.72 -25.88 4.35
CA GLY A 181 19.18 -24.62 3.77
C GLY A 181 19.41 -24.66 2.26
N SER A 182 18.97 -25.72 1.58
CA SER A 182 19.11 -25.90 0.13
C SER A 182 18.00 -25.20 -0.66
N LEU A 183 16.83 -25.02 -0.04
CA LEU A 183 15.68 -24.32 -0.60
C LEU A 183 15.29 -23.18 0.33
N ALA A 184 15.43 -21.94 -0.14
CA ALA A 184 14.77 -20.80 0.47
C ALA A 184 13.49 -20.49 -0.33
N ALA A 185 12.44 -20.07 0.36
CA ALA A 185 11.37 -19.35 -0.33
C ALA A 185 12.04 -18.10 -0.95
N PRO A 186 11.91 -17.90 -2.28
CA PRO A 186 12.57 -16.78 -2.93
C PRO A 186 12.06 -15.50 -2.27
N TRP A 187 13.00 -14.63 -1.88
CA TRP A 187 12.61 -13.38 -1.25
C TRP A 187 11.77 -12.57 -2.23
N LYS A 188 10.82 -11.81 -1.72
CA LYS A 188 9.95 -10.96 -2.56
C LYS A 188 10.76 -10.10 -3.54
N ASP A 189 11.94 -9.66 -3.11
CA ASP A 189 12.86 -8.85 -3.90
C ASP A 189 13.56 -9.67 -5.01
N GLU A 190 13.93 -10.93 -4.76
CA GLU A 190 14.52 -11.82 -5.78
C GLU A 190 13.51 -12.18 -6.88
N VAL A 191 12.26 -12.43 -6.51
CA VAL A 191 11.16 -12.64 -7.48
C VAL A 191 10.92 -11.37 -8.28
N TRP A 192 10.94 -10.21 -7.61
CA TRP A 192 10.80 -8.92 -8.27
C TRP A 192 11.92 -8.65 -9.27
N GLU A 193 13.18 -8.85 -8.88
CA GLU A 193 14.35 -8.66 -9.75
C GLU A 193 14.32 -9.59 -10.97
N LYS A 194 13.85 -10.83 -10.78
CA LYS A 194 13.67 -11.79 -11.88
C LYS A 194 12.60 -11.33 -12.88
N ASP A 195 11.50 -10.77 -12.37
CA ASP A 195 10.39 -10.28 -13.20
C ASP A 195 10.65 -8.87 -13.77
N HIS A 196 11.64 -8.17 -13.22
CA HIS A 196 12.08 -6.83 -13.64
C HIS A 196 13.59 -6.83 -13.88
N PRO A 197 14.09 -7.58 -14.89
CA PRO A 197 15.51 -7.61 -15.17
C PRO A 197 15.99 -6.19 -15.46
N GLU A 198 17.00 -5.75 -14.71
CA GLU A 198 17.64 -4.46 -14.96
C GLU A 198 18.12 -4.43 -16.41
N THR A 199 17.54 -3.55 -17.23
CA THR A 199 17.99 -3.35 -18.60
C THR A 199 19.48 -3.02 -18.59
N PRO A 200 20.33 -3.77 -19.33
CA PRO A 200 21.76 -3.51 -19.35
C PRO A 200 22.00 -2.10 -19.88
N VAL A 201 22.54 -1.23 -19.02
CA VAL A 201 22.87 0.14 -19.34
C VAL A 201 24.16 0.15 -20.16
N THR A 202 24.07 -0.13 -21.45
CA THR A 202 25.16 0.18 -22.37
C THR A 202 25.09 1.66 -22.75
N ALA A 203 26.11 2.37 -22.28
CA ALA A 203 26.64 3.63 -22.80
C ALA A 203 25.94 4.95 -22.43
N LEU A 204 26.72 5.74 -21.67
CA LEU A 204 26.82 7.21 -21.69
C LEU A 204 25.72 8.01 -20.99
N ALA A 205 25.84 8.15 -19.67
CA ALA A 205 25.99 9.46 -19.00
C ALA A 205 26.01 9.27 -17.48
N ASN A 206 26.90 10.01 -16.82
CA ASN A 206 26.90 10.23 -15.37
C ASN A 206 25.62 10.98 -14.95
N GLU A 207 24.49 10.27 -14.85
CA GLU A 207 23.27 10.78 -14.20
C GLU A 207 23.24 10.26 -12.75
N PRO A 208 23.08 11.14 -11.75
CA PRO A 208 23.08 10.71 -10.35
C PRO A 208 21.85 9.82 -10.07
N GLU A 209 22.11 8.65 -9.49
CA GLU A 209 21.23 7.50 -9.16
C GLU A 209 19.93 7.81 -8.37
N SER A 210 19.53 9.07 -8.22
CA SER A 210 18.27 9.45 -7.55
C SER A 210 17.01 9.22 -8.38
N GLY A 211 17.16 8.97 -9.70
CA GLY A 211 16.05 8.77 -10.64
C GLY A 211 15.37 7.40 -10.56
N ALA A 212 16.12 6.34 -10.23
CA ALA A 212 15.66 4.95 -10.34
C ALA A 212 14.47 4.60 -9.42
N ARG A 213 14.34 5.27 -8.26
CA ARG A 213 13.25 5.00 -7.29
C ARG A 213 11.96 5.80 -7.53
N ALA A 214 11.94 6.74 -8.47
CA ALA A 214 10.82 7.66 -8.65
C ALA A 214 10.00 7.43 -9.92
N GLY A 215 10.34 6.44 -10.74
CA GLY A 215 9.65 6.14 -12.00
C GLY A 215 9.54 7.35 -12.93
N GLY A 216 8.53 7.38 -13.80
CA GLY A 216 8.25 8.50 -14.72
C GLY A 216 7.96 9.84 -14.02
N ALA A 217 7.58 9.82 -12.73
CA ALA A 217 7.47 11.05 -11.94
C ALA A 217 8.82 11.79 -11.84
N ALA A 218 9.94 11.05 -12.01
CA ALA A 218 11.23 11.48 -12.59
C ALA A 218 11.31 12.93 -13.08
N GLU A 219 10.53 13.13 -14.14
CA GLU A 219 10.66 14.21 -15.09
C GLU A 219 9.95 15.50 -14.65
N ILE A 220 9.09 15.41 -13.63
CA ILE A 220 8.36 16.56 -13.11
C ILE A 220 9.32 17.46 -12.33
N LYS A 221 9.51 18.68 -12.83
CA LYS A 221 10.35 19.73 -12.22
C LYS A 221 9.53 20.53 -11.20
N LEU A 222 10.24 21.20 -10.27
CA LEU A 222 9.62 22.08 -9.27
C LEU A 222 8.79 23.19 -9.93
N ILE A 223 9.29 23.72 -11.03
CA ILE A 223 8.64 24.73 -11.88
C ILE A 223 7.26 24.23 -12.35
N THR A 224 7.14 22.95 -12.71
CA THR A 224 5.88 22.33 -13.14
C THR A 224 4.88 22.27 -11.98
N LEU A 225 5.33 21.97 -10.76
CA LEU A 225 4.45 21.98 -9.58
C LEU A 225 3.95 23.39 -9.25
N ALA A 226 4.81 24.39 -9.39
CA ALA A 226 4.43 25.79 -9.23
C ALA A 226 3.44 26.26 -10.31
N LYS A 227 3.70 25.91 -11.57
CA LYS A 227 2.83 26.24 -12.72
C LYS A 227 1.41 25.70 -12.55
N ASN A 228 1.28 24.47 -12.04
CA ASN A 228 -0.01 23.80 -11.89
C ASN A 228 -0.68 24.08 -10.52
N GLY A 229 -0.14 25.02 -9.73
CA GLY A 229 -0.74 25.43 -8.46
C GLY A 229 -0.65 24.39 -7.32
N VAL A 230 0.21 23.37 -7.48
CA VAL A 230 0.54 22.41 -6.42
C VAL A 230 1.32 23.11 -5.31
N ILE A 231 2.18 24.07 -5.66
CA ILE A 231 2.82 25.01 -4.73
C ILE A 231 2.23 26.40 -4.98
N ARG A 232 1.89 27.12 -3.91
CA ARG A 232 1.17 28.41 -3.95
C ARG A 232 1.92 29.48 -3.17
N VAL A 233 1.65 30.73 -3.50
CA VAL A 233 2.10 31.88 -2.70
C VAL A 233 1.50 31.78 -1.30
N GLY A 234 2.30 32.03 -0.28
CA GLY A 234 1.92 31.92 1.13
C GLY A 234 2.13 30.54 1.76
N ASP A 235 2.50 29.52 0.98
CA ASP A 235 2.94 28.22 1.51
C ASP A 235 4.25 28.38 2.28
N VAL A 236 4.39 27.60 3.36
CA VAL A 236 5.66 27.47 4.09
C VAL A 236 6.34 26.18 3.67
N ILE A 237 7.57 26.31 3.19
CA ILE A 237 8.46 25.22 2.81
C ILE A 237 9.38 24.94 3.99
N ALA A 238 9.25 23.74 4.54
CA ALA A 238 10.02 23.24 5.68
C ALA A 238 11.11 22.28 5.21
N TYR A 239 12.36 22.63 5.46
CA TYR A 239 13.54 21.80 5.21
C TYR A 239 14.02 21.15 6.51
N SER A 240 14.30 19.85 6.49
CA SER A 240 14.92 19.14 7.61
C SER A 240 15.89 18.07 7.10
N ARG A 241 17.15 18.14 7.53
CA ARG A 241 18.18 17.16 7.15
C ARG A 241 19.15 16.90 8.29
N HIS A 242 19.37 15.61 8.54
CA HIS A 242 20.38 15.12 9.46
C HIS A 242 21.70 14.85 8.72
N PHE A 243 22.79 15.40 9.24
CA PHE A 243 24.16 15.23 8.76
C PHE A 243 24.92 14.33 9.73
N SER A 244 24.93 13.03 9.46
CA SER A 244 25.52 12.02 10.36
C SER A 244 27.01 12.27 10.64
N THR A 245 27.78 12.76 9.66
CA THR A 245 29.20 13.09 9.82
C THR A 245 29.45 14.16 10.89
N HIS A 246 28.53 15.10 11.05
CA HIS A 246 28.62 16.21 12.01
C HIS A 246 27.67 16.04 13.21
N GLN A 247 26.89 14.95 13.25
CA GLN A 247 25.80 14.73 14.19
C GLN A 247 24.87 15.95 14.32
N LEU A 248 24.66 16.66 13.21
CA LEU A 248 23.94 17.93 13.16
C LEU A 248 22.58 17.74 12.50
N LEU A 249 21.52 18.26 13.11
CA LEU A 249 20.21 18.42 12.46
C LEU A 249 20.04 19.89 12.05
N ILE A 250 19.86 20.12 10.74
CA ILE A 250 19.51 21.45 10.22
C ILE A 250 18.05 21.45 9.86
N GLU A 251 17.30 22.37 10.48
CA GLU A 251 15.90 22.61 10.20
C GLU A 251 15.70 24.08 9.81
N LYS A 252 14.96 24.32 8.74
CA LYS A 252 14.72 25.66 8.19
C LYS A 252 13.34 25.79 7.59
N ASP A 253 12.64 26.83 7.99
CA ASP A 253 11.38 27.22 7.41
C ASP A 253 11.56 28.43 6.49
N VAL A 254 10.84 28.40 5.37
CA VAL A 254 10.91 29.40 4.31
C VAL A 254 9.50 29.66 3.80
N ILE A 255 9.12 30.90 3.52
CA ILE A 255 7.80 31.22 2.96
C ILE A 255 7.90 31.56 1.47
N VAL A 256 6.95 31.07 0.68
CA VAL A 256 6.82 31.43 -0.75
C VAL A 256 6.19 32.80 -0.86
N GLN A 257 6.98 33.81 -1.23
CA GLN A 257 6.52 35.20 -1.35
C GLN A 257 5.86 35.47 -2.70
N SER A 258 6.45 35.00 -3.78
CA SER A 258 5.92 35.21 -5.12
C SER A 258 6.35 34.11 -6.08
N ILE A 259 5.53 33.87 -7.09
CA ILE A 259 5.83 32.95 -8.19
C ILE A 259 5.92 33.79 -9.46
N HIS A 260 7.05 33.73 -10.16
CA HIS A 260 7.25 34.52 -11.38
C HIS A 260 6.28 34.06 -12.49
N PRO A 261 5.55 34.96 -13.17
CA PRO A 261 4.46 34.58 -14.07
C PRO A 261 4.92 33.81 -15.32
N SER A 262 6.09 34.14 -15.89
CA SER A 262 6.60 33.46 -17.11
C SER A 262 7.52 32.27 -16.85
N SER A 263 8.42 32.36 -15.87
CA SER A 263 9.39 31.31 -15.58
C SER A 263 8.94 30.33 -14.49
N HIS A 264 7.86 30.63 -13.77
CA HIS A 264 7.38 29.93 -12.57
C HIS A 264 8.49 29.65 -11.53
N ALA A 265 9.54 30.48 -11.53
CA ALA A 265 10.54 30.48 -10.47
C ALA A 265 9.90 30.96 -9.16
N LEU A 266 10.26 30.32 -8.05
CA LEU A 266 9.74 30.68 -6.73
C LEU A 266 10.69 31.69 -6.08
N THR A 267 10.16 32.82 -5.63
CA THR A 267 10.86 33.74 -4.74
C THR A 267 10.44 33.42 -3.32
N VAL A 268 11.43 33.07 -2.49
CA VAL A 268 11.19 32.58 -1.13
C VAL A 268 11.98 33.42 -0.13
N LEU A 269 11.40 33.60 1.06
CA LEU A 269 11.97 34.38 2.16
C LEU A 269 12.39 33.47 3.31
N ALA A 270 13.64 33.62 3.75
CA ALA A 270 14.22 32.84 4.84
C ALA A 270 14.94 33.74 5.86
N SER A 271 15.02 33.26 7.10
CA SER A 271 15.84 33.87 8.15
C SER A 271 17.32 33.46 7.98
N PRO A 272 18.27 34.40 7.94
CA PRO A 272 19.70 34.10 7.73
C PRO A 272 20.41 33.59 8.99
N SER A 273 19.73 33.49 10.14
CA SER A 273 20.30 32.94 11.37
C SER A 273 20.37 31.40 11.31
N THR A 274 20.68 30.70 12.41
CA THR A 274 20.52 29.23 12.56
C THR A 274 19.12 28.84 13.05
N THR A 275 18.24 29.82 13.24
CA THR A 275 16.86 29.61 13.72
C THR A 275 16.04 28.79 12.72
N LYS A 276 15.26 27.84 13.24
CA LYS A 276 14.32 27.01 12.47
C LYS A 276 13.16 27.83 11.92
N SER A 277 12.51 28.57 12.81
CA SER A 277 11.23 29.22 12.54
C SER A 277 11.39 30.57 11.84
N LEU A 278 10.39 30.90 11.01
CA LEU A 278 10.24 32.22 10.42
C LEU A 278 9.74 33.25 11.46
N PRO A 279 10.04 34.54 11.29
CA PRO A 279 9.50 35.60 12.12
C PRO A 279 7.97 35.58 12.09
N PRO A 280 7.29 35.78 13.24
CA PRO A 280 5.82 35.82 13.31
C PRO A 280 5.15 36.77 12.29
N PRO A 281 5.70 37.95 11.97
CA PRO A 281 5.10 38.85 10.97
C PRO A 281 4.91 38.21 9.60
N LEU A 282 5.85 37.34 9.18
CA LEU A 282 5.79 36.66 7.88
C LEU A 282 4.83 35.46 7.88
N LEU A 283 4.46 34.95 9.05
CA LEU A 283 3.56 33.81 9.18
C LEU A 283 2.08 34.21 9.17
N SER A 284 1.80 35.50 9.31
CA SER A 284 0.45 36.09 9.25
C SER A 284 -0.19 35.93 7.86
N THR A 285 -1.52 36.07 7.79
CA THR A 285 -2.29 36.01 6.53
C THR A 285 -2.01 37.20 5.61
N HIS A 286 -1.62 38.33 6.19
CA HIS A 286 -1.20 39.54 5.50
C HIS A 286 0.25 39.83 5.86
N PRO A 287 1.22 39.20 5.16
CA PRO A 287 2.63 39.40 5.49
C PRO A 287 3.00 40.87 5.31
N SER A 288 3.54 41.48 6.36
CA SER A 288 4.19 42.79 6.28
C SER A 288 5.38 42.73 5.34
N ASP A 289 5.79 43.89 4.80
CA ASP A 289 6.99 43.98 3.98
C ASP A 289 8.21 43.35 4.68
N PRO A 290 9.12 42.69 3.93
CA PRO A 290 10.21 41.94 4.51
C PRO A 290 11.17 42.87 5.27
N GLU A 291 11.04 42.91 6.59
CA GLU A 291 11.99 43.63 7.44
C GLU A 291 13.31 42.84 7.60
N PRO A 292 14.46 43.52 7.67
CA PRO A 292 15.73 42.89 8.03
C PRO A 292 15.60 42.14 9.36
N PRO A 293 16.15 40.92 9.50
CA PRO A 293 17.22 40.35 8.67
C PRO A 293 16.75 39.40 7.55
N THR A 294 15.46 39.38 7.18
CA THR A 294 14.93 38.41 6.20
C THR A 294 15.67 38.49 4.85
N ARG A 295 16.08 37.35 4.30
CA ARG A 295 16.78 37.27 3.02
C ARG A 295 15.92 36.58 1.97
N SER A 296 15.79 37.22 0.81
CA SER A 296 15.10 36.66 -0.35
C SER A 296 16.07 35.84 -1.22
N MET A 297 15.56 34.74 -1.78
CA MET A 297 16.24 33.97 -2.82
C MET A 297 15.25 33.54 -3.89
N THR A 298 15.71 33.47 -5.15
CA THR A 298 14.91 32.93 -6.26
C THR A 298 15.41 31.53 -6.59
N ILE A 299 14.50 30.55 -6.58
CA ILE A 299 14.82 29.14 -6.77
C ILE A 299 14.05 28.57 -7.97
N THR A 300 14.70 27.65 -8.67
CA THR A 300 14.12 26.88 -9.78
C THR A 300 14.15 25.37 -9.54
N SER A 301 14.90 24.90 -8.54
CA SER A 301 15.01 23.49 -8.15
C SER A 301 15.11 23.31 -6.64
N PRO A 302 14.71 22.14 -6.08
CA PRO A 302 14.82 21.89 -4.65
C PRO A 302 16.27 21.82 -4.17
N THR A 303 17.20 21.38 -5.02
CA THR A 303 18.64 21.40 -4.72
C THR A 303 19.17 22.82 -4.56
N MET A 304 18.67 23.76 -5.37
CA MET A 304 19.03 25.19 -5.25
C MET A 304 18.52 25.77 -3.93
N LEU A 305 17.30 25.42 -3.52
CA LEU A 305 16.76 25.78 -2.21
C LEU A 305 17.60 25.21 -1.07
N GLU A 306 17.89 23.91 -1.09
CA GLU A 306 18.70 23.26 -0.06
C GLU A 306 20.08 23.91 0.06
N THR A 307 20.75 24.14 -1.07
CA THR A 307 22.07 24.79 -1.09
C THR A 307 22.00 26.21 -0.51
N GLY A 308 20.97 26.98 -0.89
CA GLY A 308 20.74 28.33 -0.37
C GLY A 308 20.49 28.36 1.13
N LEU A 309 19.72 27.40 1.67
CA LEU A 309 19.44 27.31 3.10
C LEU A 309 20.66 26.89 3.91
N LEU A 310 21.47 25.97 3.38
CA LEU A 310 22.73 25.58 4.01
C LEU A 310 23.77 26.70 3.95
N ASP A 311 23.80 27.48 2.88
CA ASP A 311 24.65 28.69 2.76
C ASP A 311 24.24 29.77 3.77
N MET A 312 22.94 29.92 4.06
CA MET A 312 22.44 30.83 5.09
C MET A 312 22.77 30.35 6.51
N ASP A 313 22.63 29.05 6.77
CA ASP A 313 22.88 28.47 8.08
C ASP A 313 24.37 28.45 8.46
N GLY A 314 25.25 28.24 7.47
CA GLY A 314 26.70 28.40 7.60
C GLY A 314 27.43 27.29 8.37
N ARG A 315 26.73 26.36 9.04
CA ARG A 315 27.34 25.27 9.82
C ARG A 315 27.91 24.12 8.98
N ILE A 316 27.54 24.03 7.69
CA ILE A 316 27.98 22.97 6.78
C ILE A 316 28.60 23.58 5.51
N GLU A 317 29.89 23.30 5.31
CA GLU A 317 30.63 23.73 4.13
C GLU A 317 30.12 23.03 2.86
N LYS A 318 30.29 23.68 1.69
CA LYS A 318 29.82 23.15 0.40
C LYS A 318 30.38 21.77 0.08
N VAL A 319 31.63 21.50 0.44
CA VAL A 319 32.31 20.22 0.17
C VAL A 319 31.75 19.07 1.02
N GLN A 320 31.16 19.37 2.18
CA GLN A 320 30.62 18.38 3.11
C GLN A 320 29.14 18.05 2.85
N ARG A 321 28.53 18.67 1.84
CA ARG A 321 27.12 18.47 1.51
C ARG A 321 26.94 17.16 0.75
N PRO A 322 26.15 16.19 1.26
CA PRO A 322 25.95 14.94 0.56
C PRO A 322 25.05 15.16 -0.67
N ASN A 323 25.33 14.43 -1.77
CA ASN A 323 24.55 14.41 -3.01
C ASN A 323 23.19 13.70 -2.84
N GLY A 324 22.35 14.23 -1.95
CA GLY A 324 21.07 13.65 -1.58
C GLY A 324 19.92 14.14 -2.45
N ASN A 325 18.82 13.38 -2.44
CA ASN A 325 17.58 13.79 -3.08
C ASN A 325 16.85 14.84 -2.21
N ALA A 326 17.05 16.12 -2.54
CA ALA A 326 16.44 17.27 -1.88
C ALA A 326 14.90 17.18 -1.80
N TRP A 327 14.23 16.53 -2.76
CA TRP A 327 12.77 16.39 -2.79
C TRP A 327 12.20 15.67 -1.56
N LYS A 328 12.98 14.78 -0.93
CA LYS A 328 12.57 14.03 0.27
C LYS A 328 12.79 14.81 1.58
N ARG A 329 13.55 15.90 1.54
CA ARG A 329 13.94 16.69 2.73
C ARG A 329 13.13 17.96 2.87
N VAL A 330 12.22 18.21 1.94
CA VAL A 330 11.44 19.43 1.85
C VAL A 330 9.96 19.07 1.92
N SER A 331 9.25 19.69 2.87
CA SER A 331 7.80 19.53 3.08
C SER A 331 7.08 20.84 2.88
N VAL A 332 5.88 20.78 2.33
CA VAL A 332 5.03 21.96 2.07
C VAL A 332 3.95 22.03 3.15
N TRP A 333 3.77 23.22 3.71
CA TRP A 333 2.79 23.54 4.74
C TRP A 333 1.85 24.61 4.20
N ARG A 334 0.54 24.36 4.30
CA ARG A 334 -0.49 25.19 3.68
C ARG A 334 -1.62 25.49 4.66
N TRP A 335 -2.27 26.63 4.48
CA TRP A 335 -3.50 26.96 5.20
C TRP A 335 -4.65 26.05 4.80
N ARG A 336 -5.49 25.65 5.76
CA ARG A 336 -6.72 24.94 5.45
C ARG A 336 -7.67 25.83 4.65
N ASP A 337 -8.26 25.28 3.60
CA ASP A 337 -9.25 25.99 2.79
C ASP A 337 -10.40 26.48 3.69
N GLY A 338 -10.71 27.77 3.61
CA GLY A 338 -11.79 28.41 4.38
C GLY A 338 -11.45 28.86 5.81
N VAL A 339 -10.23 28.60 6.32
CA VAL A 339 -9.78 29.02 7.67
C VAL A 339 -8.73 30.13 7.59
N GLY A 340 -8.81 30.98 6.56
CA GLY A 340 -7.92 32.13 6.40
C GLY A 340 -8.04 33.11 7.57
N GLY A 341 -7.23 32.92 8.61
CA GLY A 341 -6.83 33.97 9.54
C GLY A 341 -7.58 34.11 10.87
N VAL A 342 -8.48 33.20 11.27
CA VAL A 342 -9.28 33.45 12.50
C VAL A 342 -9.02 32.45 13.64
N GLY A 343 -8.35 31.31 13.40
CA GLY A 343 -8.31 30.22 14.37
C GLY A 343 -6.95 29.63 14.77
N GLY A 344 -5.82 30.12 14.27
CA GLY A 344 -4.57 29.35 14.32
C GLY A 344 -3.25 30.12 14.46
N GLU A 345 -3.27 31.39 14.86
CA GLU A 345 -2.04 32.22 14.93
C GLU A 345 -1.00 31.74 15.96
N GLY A 346 -1.34 30.78 16.82
CA GLY A 346 -0.43 30.21 17.82
C GLY A 346 0.33 28.93 17.42
N GLY A 347 0.05 28.34 16.25
CA GLY A 347 0.68 27.07 15.84
C GLY A 347 2.08 27.25 15.24
N GLU A 348 2.93 26.23 15.33
CA GLU A 348 4.18 26.17 14.55
C GLU A 348 3.87 26.44 13.06
N ARG A 349 4.58 27.40 12.44
CA ARG A 349 4.37 27.85 11.04
C ARG A 349 3.06 28.61 10.79
N GLY A 350 2.49 29.20 11.85
CA GLY A 350 1.31 30.06 11.78
C GLY A 350 0.07 29.28 11.38
N GLY A 351 -0.23 28.16 12.04
CA GLY A 351 -1.48 27.42 11.84
C GLY A 351 -1.65 26.67 10.52
N ARG A 352 -0.61 26.63 9.68
CA ARG A 352 -0.58 25.82 8.45
C ARG A 352 -0.50 24.33 8.80
N GLU A 353 -1.09 23.48 7.97
CA GLU A 353 -1.01 22.02 8.10
C GLU A 353 -0.02 21.41 7.09
N ASN A 354 0.57 20.28 7.43
CA ASN A 354 1.51 19.58 6.56
C ASN A 354 0.76 18.99 5.35
N HIS A 355 1.06 19.50 4.17
CA HIS A 355 0.45 19.06 2.92
C HIS A 355 1.23 17.89 2.28
N GLY A 356 2.44 17.61 2.75
CA GLY A 356 3.28 16.50 2.28
C GLY A 356 4.68 16.93 1.86
N THR A 357 5.53 15.94 1.57
CA THR A 357 6.87 16.20 1.02
C THR A 357 6.78 16.57 -0.46
N LEU A 358 7.73 17.35 -0.98
CA LEU A 358 7.80 17.64 -2.41
C LEU A 358 7.87 16.35 -3.24
N PHE A 359 8.56 15.32 -2.74
CA PHE A 359 8.60 14.00 -3.36
C PHE A 359 7.21 13.38 -3.48
N TYR A 360 6.42 13.41 -2.41
CA TYR A 360 5.06 12.88 -2.39
C TYR A 360 4.12 13.67 -3.29
N LEU A 361 4.13 15.01 -3.17
CA LEU A 361 3.30 15.90 -3.99
C LEU A 361 3.60 15.74 -5.49
N ARG A 362 4.86 15.51 -5.84
CA ARG A 362 5.27 15.18 -7.21
C ARG A 362 4.66 13.86 -7.69
N GLY A 363 4.67 12.84 -6.85
CA GLY A 363 4.09 11.53 -7.17
C GLY A 363 2.57 11.59 -7.33
N CYS A 364 1.86 12.30 -6.43
CA CYS A 364 0.43 12.52 -6.56
C CYS A 364 0.08 13.23 -7.87
N TYR A 365 0.77 14.35 -8.16
CA TYR A 365 0.54 15.09 -9.40
C TYR A 365 0.82 14.25 -10.66
N TYR A 366 1.83 13.38 -10.63
CA TYR A 366 2.09 12.45 -11.72
C TYR A 366 0.95 11.46 -11.94
N ASN A 367 0.44 10.87 -10.86
CA ASN A 367 -0.65 9.90 -10.93
C ASN A 367 -1.97 10.55 -11.38
N ASP A 368 -2.21 11.81 -11.01
CA ASP A 368 -3.40 12.55 -11.45
C ASP A 368 -3.37 12.90 -12.95
N MET A 369 -2.19 12.84 -13.59
CA MET A 369 -2.03 13.08 -15.03
C MET A 369 -2.23 11.83 -15.90
N ILE A 370 -2.15 10.63 -15.33
CA ILE A 370 -2.30 9.34 -16.02
C ILE A 370 -3.73 8.84 -15.83
#